data_AF-A0A843BRD9-F1
#
_entry.id   AF-A0A843BRD9-F1
#
_cell.length_a   1.000
_cell.length_b   1.000
_cell.length_c   1.000
_cell.angle_alpha   90.00
_cell.angle_beta   90.00
_cell.angle_gamma   90.00
#
_symmetry.space_group_name_H-M   'P 1'
#
loop_
_entity.id
_entity.type
_entity.pdbx_description
1 polymer ?
#
loop_
_entity_poly.entity_id
_entity_poly.type
_entity_poly.pdbx_seq_one_letter_code
_entity_poly.pdbx_strand_id
1 'polypeptide(L)'
;MSQNSFLQIVRMRGIIFLILLWTLPLIGYVSSQGQIAKINNGVESNALYPTLDFTMILGGNESDMGFAIAVASDGNYYVTGITESSDFPTKNAYDDTYNDHESIHPYGDVFVAKISVNGELLWSTFLGGSIKEEGSGIALDTDGSCYITGWTDSEDFPTKNAFDSSYGGGQYGDAFVAKFASNGELLWCTFLGGSETDEANGIVVSDEVCYVTGSTASSNFPLKNAYNSTFGGGERYGDAFVSKLSATGELLWSTFIGGSEDDYGDDIAIASDGSCNIVGTTESNNFPMKDSFEDSLSGGIDTFVLQFSKRGSLRWSTYLGGDGADFASGIVVDSKNCYIVGSTSSYNFPTKDASNSSFSGWYDAYITAFSLKGLMQWSTYLGGNYWDKGIGIAKALDGGCYITGTVESEDFPTLNTLNNTFAGVSDAFVAKFSSEGFLLWSTYLGGKSFDIGRGIATSNSDSCYVIGETSSSDFPITYTSNSSYIGNGDVFITSFGGLAIITPTVTISGYGYIGFVFLIPLCAFVFRKRRK
;
A
#
# COMPACT_ATOMS: atom_id res chain seq x y z
N MET A 1 -12.81 18.29 30.10
CA MET A 1 -12.78 18.23 31.58
C MET A 1 -13.65 17.07 32.03
N SER A 2 -13.13 16.30 32.97
CA SER A 2 -13.49 14.96 33.43
C SER A 2 -14.97 14.67 33.72
N GLN A 3 -15.39 13.42 33.52
CA GLN A 3 -16.12 12.71 34.58
C GLN A 3 -15.53 11.33 34.85
N ASN A 4 -15.14 11.16 36.11
CA ASN A 4 -14.45 10.03 36.70
C ASN A 4 -15.42 8.86 36.96
N SER A 5 -14.94 7.65 36.69
CA SER A 5 -15.50 6.41 37.19
C SER A 5 -15.17 6.27 38.68
N PHE A 6 -16.19 6.16 39.55
CA PHE A 6 -16.00 5.81 40.97
C PHE A 6 -16.13 4.29 41.14
N LEU A 7 -15.05 3.66 41.59
CA LEU A 7 -15.01 2.28 42.06
C LEU A 7 -15.44 2.26 43.54
N GLN A 8 -16.60 1.72 43.88
CA GLN A 8 -16.93 1.39 45.27
C GLN A 8 -16.64 -0.07 45.57
N ILE A 9 -15.59 -0.31 46.37
CA ILE A 9 -15.28 -1.61 46.96
C ILE A 9 -16.09 -1.74 48.25
N VAL A 10 -17.09 -2.62 48.27
CA VAL A 10 -17.73 -3.06 49.52
C VAL A 10 -17.14 -4.42 49.90
N ARG A 11 -16.29 -4.43 50.94
CA ARG A 11 -15.79 -5.67 51.57
C ARG A 11 -16.86 -6.25 52.49
N MET A 12 -17.41 -7.40 52.12
CA MET A 12 -17.91 -8.39 53.07
C MET A 12 -17.31 -9.76 52.75
N ARG A 13 -17.17 -10.58 53.80
CA ARG A 13 -16.28 -11.73 53.90
C ARG A 13 -16.59 -12.85 52.90
N GLY A 14 -15.54 -13.31 52.21
CA GLY A 14 -15.45 -14.64 51.60
C GLY A 14 -15.91 -14.74 50.14
N ILE A 15 -14.96 -15.05 49.25
CA ILE A 15 -15.11 -15.45 47.84
C ILE A 15 -15.39 -14.29 46.86
N ILE A 16 -14.40 -14.00 45.99
CA ILE A 16 -14.52 -13.08 44.85
C ILE A 16 -14.99 -13.92 43.65
N PHE A 17 -16.19 -13.63 43.14
CA PHE A 17 -16.57 -13.92 41.75
C PHE A 17 -16.62 -12.58 41.01
N LEU A 18 -15.77 -12.39 40.00
CA LEU A 18 -15.99 -11.34 39.00
C LEU A 18 -17.13 -11.81 38.09
N ILE A 19 -18.32 -11.26 38.27
CA ILE A 19 -19.42 -11.39 37.30
C ILE A 19 -19.46 -10.09 36.52
N LEU A 20 -19.01 -10.13 35.27
CA LEU A 20 -19.33 -9.12 34.26
C LEU A 20 -20.82 -9.22 33.93
N LEU A 21 -21.61 -8.24 34.38
CA LEU A 21 -23.01 -8.09 34.01
C LEU A 21 -23.11 -7.56 32.58
N TRP A 22 -23.29 -8.46 31.62
CA TRP A 22 -23.96 -8.13 30.35
C TRP A 22 -25.46 -8.28 30.57
N THR A 23 -26.22 -7.19 30.45
CA THR A 23 -27.69 -7.25 30.43
C THR A 23 -28.15 -7.41 28.99
N LEU A 24 -28.26 -8.65 28.53
CA LEU A 24 -29.12 -9.00 27.41
C LEU A 24 -30.32 -9.80 27.94
N PRO A 25 -31.55 -9.56 27.46
CA PRO A 25 -32.69 -10.35 27.88
C PRO A 25 -32.53 -11.79 27.37
N LEU A 26 -32.54 -12.76 28.29
CA LEU A 26 -32.75 -14.16 27.92
C LEU A 26 -34.16 -14.30 27.35
N ILE A 27 -34.28 -14.56 26.05
CA ILE A 27 -35.53 -15.04 25.45
C ILE A 27 -35.48 -16.57 25.52
N GLY A 28 -36.16 -17.15 26.52
CA GLY A 28 -36.40 -18.59 26.57
C GLY A 28 -37.73 -18.93 25.91
N TYR A 29 -37.72 -19.78 24.90
CA TYR A 29 -38.94 -20.39 24.34
C TYR A 29 -39.19 -21.74 24.98
N VAL A 30 -40.43 -21.98 25.44
CA VAL A 30 -40.91 -23.30 25.82
C VAL A 30 -41.95 -23.72 24.78
N SER A 31 -41.65 -24.73 23.96
CA SER A 31 -42.67 -25.38 23.13
C SER A 31 -43.44 -26.40 23.96
N SER A 32 -44.75 -26.53 23.75
CA SER A 32 -45.60 -27.50 24.44
C SER A 32 -45.41 -28.95 23.96
N GLN A 33 -44.35 -29.25 23.19
CA GLN A 33 -44.02 -30.59 22.74
C GLN A 33 -42.49 -30.79 22.70
N GLY A 34 -41.87 -30.94 23.87
CA GLY A 34 -40.73 -31.85 24.14
C GLY A 34 -39.46 -31.84 23.26
N GLN A 35 -39.27 -30.96 22.28
CA GLN A 35 -38.03 -30.86 21.51
C GLN A 35 -37.30 -29.56 21.87
N ILE A 36 -36.17 -29.74 22.56
CA ILE A 36 -35.20 -28.67 22.81
C ILE A 36 -34.45 -28.45 21.50
N ALA A 37 -34.82 -27.41 20.75
CA ALA A 37 -33.94 -26.91 19.69
C ALA A 37 -32.68 -26.37 20.36
N LYS A 38 -31.52 -27.02 20.12
CA LYS A 38 -30.23 -26.44 20.45
C LYS A 38 -30.05 -25.20 19.59
N ILE A 39 -30.29 -24.03 20.17
CA ILE A 39 -29.79 -22.78 19.60
C ILE A 39 -28.32 -22.71 20.04
N ASN A 40 -27.41 -22.97 19.10
CA ASN A 40 -26.02 -22.60 19.29
C ASN A 40 -25.97 -21.08 19.36
N ASN A 41 -25.87 -20.50 20.55
CA ASN A 41 -25.47 -19.11 20.73
C ASN A 41 -23.96 -19.00 20.46
N GLY A 42 -23.52 -19.38 19.27
CA GLY A 42 -22.30 -18.84 18.71
C GLY A 42 -22.61 -17.40 18.39
N VAL A 43 -22.09 -16.46 19.17
CA VAL A 43 -21.84 -15.12 18.65
C VAL A 43 -20.74 -15.35 17.62
N GLU A 44 -21.11 -15.66 16.37
CA GLU A 44 -20.19 -15.49 15.27
C GLU A 44 -19.84 -14.00 15.29
N SER A 45 -18.60 -13.69 15.62
CA SER A 45 -18.05 -12.35 15.41
C SER A 45 -18.44 -11.92 14.00
N ASN A 46 -18.95 -10.70 13.83
CA ASN A 46 -19.23 -10.14 12.51
C ASN A 46 -17.97 -10.28 11.64
N ALA A 47 -17.91 -11.34 10.84
CA ALA A 47 -16.74 -11.63 10.03
C ALA A 47 -16.67 -10.56 8.94
N LEU A 48 -15.49 -9.96 8.78
CA LEU A 48 -15.25 -8.87 7.85
C LEU A 48 -14.87 -9.52 6.52
N TYR A 49 -15.80 -9.52 5.57
CA TYR A 49 -15.56 -10.00 4.21
C TYR A 49 -15.27 -8.81 3.30
N PRO A 50 -14.32 -8.93 2.36
CA PRO A 50 -14.18 -7.94 1.31
C PRO A 50 -15.42 -8.00 0.40
N THR A 51 -15.81 -6.86 -0.17
CA THR A 51 -16.77 -6.81 -1.29
C THR A 51 -16.04 -6.33 -2.52
N LEU A 52 -16.24 -7.01 -3.66
CA LEU A 52 -15.74 -6.52 -4.93
C LEU A 52 -16.69 -5.44 -5.44
N ASP A 53 -16.22 -4.20 -5.52
CA ASP A 53 -17.03 -3.06 -5.96
C ASP A 53 -17.02 -2.97 -7.49
N PHE A 54 -15.81 -2.94 -8.08
CA PHE A 54 -15.62 -3.05 -9.53
C PHE A 54 -14.22 -3.55 -9.89
N THR A 55 -14.08 -4.02 -11.11
CA THR A 55 -12.82 -4.31 -11.79
C THR A 55 -12.92 -3.78 -13.22
N MET A 56 -11.91 -3.01 -13.64
CA MET A 56 -11.76 -2.51 -15.00
C MET A 56 -10.37 -2.84 -15.55
N ILE A 57 -10.27 -2.86 -16.89
CA ILE A 57 -9.03 -3.03 -17.64
C ILE A 57 -8.75 -1.74 -18.40
N LEU A 58 -7.48 -1.34 -18.48
CA LEU A 58 -6.98 -0.19 -19.22
C LEU A 58 -5.71 -0.59 -19.97
N GLY A 59 -5.75 -0.53 -21.30
CA GLY A 59 -4.63 -0.89 -22.16
C GLY A 59 -5.01 -0.88 -23.64
N GLY A 60 -4.03 -1.17 -24.49
CA GLY A 60 -4.11 -1.25 -25.95
C GLY A 60 -3.73 -2.65 -26.46
N ASN A 61 -3.13 -2.74 -27.65
CA ASN A 61 -2.82 -4.05 -28.24
C ASN A 61 -1.51 -4.70 -27.76
N GLU A 62 -0.62 -3.93 -27.15
CA GLU A 62 0.68 -4.41 -26.65
C GLU A 62 0.68 -4.52 -25.11
N SER A 63 1.83 -4.56 -24.46
CA SER A 63 1.90 -4.71 -23.00
C SER A 63 1.70 -3.36 -22.30
N ASP A 64 0.85 -3.34 -21.28
CA ASP A 64 0.55 -2.18 -20.45
C ASP A 64 0.58 -2.57 -18.97
N MET A 65 1.40 -1.88 -18.17
CA MET A 65 1.63 -2.22 -16.77
C MET A 65 1.37 -1.02 -15.86
N GLY A 66 0.46 -1.16 -14.89
CA GLY A 66 0.19 -0.12 -13.89
C GLY A 66 1.02 -0.34 -12.64
N PHE A 67 1.84 0.65 -12.27
CA PHE A 67 2.74 0.55 -11.10
C PHE A 67 2.16 1.21 -9.85
N ALA A 68 1.54 2.38 -10.00
CA ALA A 68 1.09 3.15 -8.84
C ALA A 68 -0.28 3.81 -9.04
N ILE A 69 -0.99 3.96 -7.93
CA ILE A 69 -2.34 4.53 -7.85
C ILE A 69 -2.44 5.48 -6.66
N ALA A 70 -3.12 6.60 -6.84
CA ALA A 70 -3.46 7.53 -5.76
C ALA A 70 -4.93 7.95 -5.84
N VAL A 71 -5.60 8.04 -4.69
CA VAL A 71 -7.03 8.39 -4.61
C VAL A 71 -7.19 9.82 -4.10
N ALA A 72 -7.88 10.66 -4.86
CA ALA A 72 -8.20 12.02 -4.50
C ALA A 72 -9.33 12.10 -3.47
N SER A 73 -9.47 13.26 -2.83
CA SER A 73 -10.50 13.48 -1.80
C SER A 73 -11.94 13.40 -2.32
N ASP A 74 -12.13 13.62 -3.63
CA ASP A 74 -13.40 13.50 -4.33
C ASP A 74 -13.71 12.05 -4.77
N GLY A 75 -12.83 11.09 -4.49
CA GLY A 75 -12.96 9.67 -4.84
C GLY A 75 -12.50 9.32 -6.26
N ASN A 76 -12.11 10.31 -7.07
CA ASN A 76 -11.43 10.04 -8.33
C ASN A 76 -10.03 9.49 -8.04
N TYR A 77 -9.50 8.67 -8.93
CA TYR A 77 -8.19 8.05 -8.75
C TYR A 77 -7.31 8.29 -9.96
N TYR A 78 -6.02 8.36 -9.70
CA TYR A 78 -4.98 8.65 -10.67
C TYR A 78 -4.04 7.47 -10.69
N VAL A 79 -3.61 7.09 -11.90
CA VAL A 79 -2.77 5.93 -12.12
C VAL A 79 -1.63 6.29 -13.05
N THR A 80 -0.49 5.63 -12.85
CA THR A 80 0.69 5.75 -13.70
C THR A 80 1.30 4.38 -13.94
N GLY A 81 2.04 4.26 -15.04
CA GLY A 81 2.69 3.03 -15.42
C GLY A 81 3.51 3.18 -16.70
N ILE A 82 3.81 2.05 -17.34
CA ILE A 82 4.39 1.99 -18.69
C ILE A 82 3.34 1.43 -19.66
N THR A 83 3.35 1.94 -20.88
CA THR A 83 2.56 1.41 -21.99
C THR A 83 3.46 1.19 -23.20
N GLU A 84 3.40 0.01 -23.79
CA GLU A 84 4.00 -0.31 -25.09
C GLU A 84 2.99 -0.11 -26.24
N SER A 85 1.77 0.31 -25.90
CA SER A 85 0.63 0.39 -26.79
C SER A 85 0.50 1.78 -27.42
N SER A 86 0.82 1.89 -28.71
CA SER A 86 0.53 3.11 -29.50
C SER A 86 -0.97 3.46 -29.57
N ASP A 87 -1.85 2.52 -29.25
CA ASP A 87 -3.30 2.70 -29.16
C ASP A 87 -3.84 2.71 -27.72
N PHE A 88 -2.97 2.95 -26.72
CA PHE A 88 -3.38 3.11 -25.33
C PHE A 88 -4.50 4.16 -25.20
N PRO A 89 -5.53 3.95 -24.35
CA PRO A 89 -6.67 4.85 -24.29
C PRO A 89 -6.29 6.27 -23.82
N THR A 90 -6.24 7.22 -24.75
CA THR A 90 -6.03 8.65 -24.49
C THR A 90 -7.34 9.43 -24.45
N LYS A 91 -7.44 10.43 -23.56
CA LYS A 91 -8.61 11.32 -23.47
C LYS A 91 -8.19 12.67 -22.92
N ASN A 92 -8.55 13.77 -23.59
CA ASN A 92 -8.17 15.13 -23.17
C ASN A 92 -6.65 15.23 -22.85
N ALA A 93 -5.83 14.58 -23.67
CA ALA A 93 -4.42 14.37 -23.37
C ALA A 93 -3.60 15.66 -23.46
N TYR A 94 -2.52 15.73 -22.68
CA TYR A 94 -1.45 16.70 -22.91
C TYR A 94 -0.64 16.30 -24.15
N ASP A 95 -0.33 15.01 -24.25
CA ASP A 95 0.28 14.34 -25.39
C ASP A 95 -0.53 13.06 -25.72
N ASP A 96 -1.02 12.99 -26.95
CA ASP A 96 -1.74 11.84 -27.50
C ASP A 96 -0.88 10.99 -28.47
N THR A 97 0.42 11.27 -28.55
CA THR A 97 1.37 10.53 -29.38
C THR A 97 2.22 9.61 -28.52
N TYR A 98 2.32 8.35 -28.93
CA TYR A 98 3.31 7.40 -28.42
C TYR A 98 4.64 7.68 -29.12
N ASN A 99 5.64 8.18 -28.40
CA ASN A 99 6.82 8.83 -28.98
C ASN A 99 8.02 7.90 -29.20
N ASP A 100 7.93 6.65 -28.77
CA ASP A 100 9.01 5.68 -28.85
C ASP A 100 9.42 5.30 -30.30
N HIS A 101 10.71 5.05 -30.53
CA HIS A 101 11.28 4.74 -31.84
C HIS A 101 11.52 3.24 -32.03
N GLU A 102 10.83 2.63 -33.01
CA GLU A 102 10.74 1.18 -33.32
C GLU A 102 12.06 0.36 -33.49
N SER A 103 13.25 0.90 -33.25
CA SER A 103 14.53 0.25 -33.57
C SER A 103 15.47 -0.11 -32.39
N ILE A 104 15.12 0.12 -31.12
CA ILE A 104 15.94 -0.26 -29.94
C ILE A 104 15.07 -0.80 -28.77
N HIS A 105 15.04 -2.12 -28.53
CA HIS A 105 14.24 -2.77 -27.45
C HIS A 105 14.84 -2.65 -26.03
N PRO A 106 14.04 -2.71 -24.93
CA PRO A 106 12.56 -2.73 -24.84
C PRO A 106 11.93 -1.32 -24.83
N TYR A 107 10.67 -1.24 -25.27
CA TYR A 107 9.91 -0.02 -25.59
C TYR A 107 8.94 0.38 -24.48
N GLY A 108 8.53 1.65 -24.42
CA GLY A 108 7.36 2.09 -23.68
C GLY A 108 7.44 3.53 -23.16
N ASP A 109 6.33 4.25 -23.27
CA ASP A 109 6.15 5.60 -22.72
C ASP A 109 5.48 5.48 -21.34
N VAL A 110 5.64 6.50 -20.50
CA VAL A 110 4.79 6.63 -19.29
C VAL A 110 3.37 6.97 -19.72
N PHE A 111 2.38 6.27 -19.17
CA PHE A 111 1.00 6.79 -19.18
C PHE A 111 0.65 7.41 -17.84
N VAL A 112 -0.15 8.47 -17.88
CA VAL A 112 -0.82 9.03 -16.69
C VAL A 112 -2.30 9.15 -16.98
N ALA A 113 -3.15 8.61 -16.10
CA ALA A 113 -4.60 8.66 -16.28
C ALA A 113 -5.32 9.06 -14.99
N LYS A 114 -6.36 9.89 -15.14
CA LYS A 114 -7.34 10.17 -14.09
C LYS A 114 -8.66 9.51 -14.43
N ILE A 115 -9.21 8.77 -13.48
CA ILE A 115 -10.42 7.99 -13.63
C ILE A 115 -11.41 8.42 -12.54
N SER A 116 -12.68 8.49 -12.89
CA SER A 116 -13.73 8.87 -11.95
C SER A 116 -13.98 7.77 -10.93
N VAL A 117 -14.61 8.13 -9.80
CA VAL A 117 -15.07 7.16 -8.79
C VAL A 117 -15.94 6.02 -9.36
N ASN A 118 -16.56 6.23 -10.53
CA ASN A 118 -17.40 5.23 -11.21
C ASN A 118 -16.67 4.44 -12.29
N GLY A 119 -15.35 4.59 -12.46
CA GLY A 119 -14.58 3.87 -13.48
C GLY A 119 -14.51 4.55 -14.86
N GLU A 120 -15.10 5.73 -15.04
CA GLU A 120 -14.98 6.46 -16.30
C GLU A 120 -13.64 7.19 -16.41
N LEU A 121 -12.89 6.96 -17.49
CA LEU A 121 -11.68 7.72 -17.82
C LEU A 121 -12.03 9.21 -18.00
N LEU A 122 -11.41 10.10 -17.21
CA LEU A 122 -11.63 11.54 -17.24
C LEU A 122 -10.62 12.24 -18.15
N TRP A 123 -9.35 11.90 -17.97
CA TRP A 123 -8.26 12.23 -18.89
C TRP A 123 -7.15 11.18 -18.82
N SER A 124 -6.35 11.09 -19.87
CA SER A 124 -5.12 10.30 -19.93
C SER A 124 -4.18 10.87 -21.00
N THR A 125 -2.88 10.69 -20.78
CA THR A 125 -1.81 11.24 -21.63
C THR A 125 -0.61 10.30 -21.62
N PHE A 126 0.17 10.34 -22.70
CA PHE A 126 1.55 9.86 -22.69
C PHE A 126 2.47 10.92 -22.05
N LEU A 127 3.62 10.47 -21.57
CA LEU A 127 4.77 11.28 -21.16
C LEU A 127 6.04 10.46 -21.47
N GLY A 128 6.62 10.67 -22.64
CA GLY A 128 7.76 9.89 -23.10
C GLY A 128 8.54 10.57 -24.22
N GLY A 129 9.73 10.05 -24.50
CA GLY A 129 10.65 10.48 -25.54
C GLY A 129 10.82 9.41 -26.63
N SER A 130 11.98 9.40 -27.28
CA SER A 130 12.27 8.47 -28.39
C SER A 130 12.73 7.07 -27.96
N ILE A 131 12.95 6.83 -26.66
CA ILE A 131 13.41 5.56 -26.08
C ILE A 131 12.46 5.18 -24.94
N LYS A 132 12.95 4.52 -23.88
CA LYS A 132 12.14 3.92 -22.84
C LYS A 132 11.94 4.87 -21.66
N GLU A 133 10.72 4.86 -21.15
CA GLU A 133 10.36 5.45 -19.88
C GLU A 133 9.54 4.52 -19.00
N GLU A 134 9.56 4.80 -17.70
CA GLU A 134 8.71 4.10 -16.74
C GLU A 134 8.21 5.07 -15.67
N GLY A 135 6.89 5.07 -15.41
CA GLY A 135 6.32 5.81 -14.28
C GLY A 135 6.18 4.93 -13.05
N SER A 136 7.01 5.15 -12.04
CA SER A 136 7.12 4.27 -10.86
C SER A 136 6.21 4.69 -9.70
N GLY A 137 6.01 5.99 -9.48
CA GLY A 137 5.27 6.50 -8.32
C GLY A 137 4.33 7.66 -8.64
N ILE A 138 3.21 7.75 -7.90
CA ILE A 138 2.22 8.84 -8.03
C ILE A 138 1.73 9.32 -6.65
N ALA A 139 1.67 10.63 -6.46
CA ALA A 139 1.10 11.27 -5.28
C ALA A 139 0.26 12.50 -5.63
N LEU A 140 -0.70 12.86 -4.79
CA LEU A 140 -1.61 13.99 -5.02
C LEU A 140 -1.39 15.11 -4.01
N ASP A 141 -1.51 16.36 -4.46
CA ASP A 141 -1.72 17.49 -3.55
C ASP A 141 -3.20 17.67 -3.19
N THR A 142 -3.48 18.59 -2.27
CA THR A 142 -4.85 18.87 -1.81
C THR A 142 -5.75 19.48 -2.88
N ASP A 143 -5.17 20.05 -3.94
CA ASP A 143 -5.90 20.63 -5.07
C ASP A 143 -6.18 19.58 -6.17
N GLY A 144 -5.70 18.35 -5.98
CA GLY A 144 -5.86 17.24 -6.92
C GLY A 144 -4.89 17.30 -8.10
N SER A 145 -3.82 18.07 -8.01
CA SER A 145 -2.69 17.93 -8.94
C SER A 145 -1.95 16.63 -8.61
N CYS A 146 -1.51 15.89 -9.63
CA CYS A 146 -0.71 14.69 -9.44
C CYS A 146 0.76 14.96 -9.71
N TYR A 147 1.61 14.34 -8.90
CA TYR A 147 3.05 14.32 -9.03
C TYR A 147 3.46 12.91 -9.41
N ILE A 148 4.27 12.77 -10.45
CA ILE A 148 4.73 11.50 -11.00
C ILE A 148 6.25 11.47 -10.89
N THR A 149 6.78 10.30 -10.60
CA THR A 149 8.21 10.02 -10.59
C THR A 149 8.49 8.75 -11.40
N GLY A 150 9.71 8.63 -11.88
CA GLY A 150 10.14 7.49 -12.67
C GLY A 150 11.53 7.72 -13.25
N TRP A 151 11.83 7.01 -14.34
CA TRP A 151 13.09 7.16 -15.08
C TRP A 151 12.85 7.19 -16.60
N THR A 152 13.82 7.72 -17.32
CA THR A 152 13.80 7.84 -18.79
C THR A 152 15.20 7.63 -19.35
N ASP A 153 15.30 6.89 -20.46
CA ASP A 153 16.52 6.74 -21.27
C ASP A 153 16.62 7.81 -22.38
N SER A 154 15.62 8.69 -22.50
CA SER A 154 15.45 9.58 -23.64
C SER A 154 16.08 10.95 -23.41
N GLU A 155 17.05 11.30 -24.27
CA GLU A 155 17.61 12.67 -24.33
C GLU A 155 16.55 13.73 -24.69
N ASP A 156 15.49 13.34 -25.39
CA ASP A 156 14.38 14.20 -25.82
C ASP A 156 13.15 14.11 -24.91
N PHE A 157 13.28 13.53 -23.71
CA PHE A 157 12.19 13.44 -22.74
C PHE A 157 11.57 14.82 -22.44
N PRO A 158 10.24 14.93 -22.34
CA PRO A 158 9.58 16.23 -22.19
C PRO A 158 9.96 16.96 -20.90
N THR A 159 10.51 18.16 -21.03
CA THR A 159 10.77 19.07 -19.90
C THR A 159 9.89 20.32 -19.98
N LYS A 160 9.42 20.81 -18.84
CA LYS A 160 8.60 22.03 -18.75
C LYS A 160 8.88 22.74 -17.44
N ASN A 161 9.25 24.02 -17.47
CA ASN A 161 9.59 24.79 -16.26
C ASN A 161 10.56 24.04 -15.33
N ALA A 162 11.53 23.33 -15.91
CA ALA A 162 12.41 22.42 -15.20
C ALA A 162 13.47 23.16 -14.38
N PHE A 163 13.86 22.60 -13.22
CA PHE A 163 15.08 23.05 -12.55
C PHE A 163 16.33 22.50 -13.28
N ASP A 164 16.21 21.29 -13.84
CA ASP A 164 17.17 20.69 -14.76
C ASP A 164 16.46 20.17 -16.01
N SER A 165 16.87 20.71 -17.16
CA SER A 165 16.36 20.35 -18.48
C SER A 165 17.35 19.51 -19.29
N SER A 166 18.42 19.03 -18.66
CA SER A 166 19.50 18.30 -19.35
C SER A 166 19.44 16.85 -18.93
N TYR A 167 19.33 15.95 -19.92
CA TYR A 167 19.62 14.54 -19.72
C TYR A 167 21.12 14.38 -19.48
N GLY A 168 21.50 14.00 -18.27
CA GLY A 168 22.86 13.67 -17.89
C GLY A 168 23.14 12.16 -17.88
N GLY A 169 22.08 11.36 -17.84
CA GLY A 169 22.06 9.96 -17.45
C GLY A 169 23.00 8.99 -18.17
N GLY A 170 23.19 7.85 -17.51
CA GLY A 170 24.07 6.75 -17.94
C GLY A 170 23.41 5.75 -18.90
N GLN A 171 23.83 4.48 -18.78
CA GLN A 171 23.34 3.41 -19.65
C GLN A 171 21.82 3.15 -19.53
N TYR A 172 21.24 3.44 -18.36
CA TYR A 172 19.84 3.15 -18.02
C TYR A 172 19.07 4.38 -17.51
N GLY A 173 19.46 5.57 -17.96
CA GLY A 173 18.58 6.73 -17.82
C GLY A 173 18.80 7.64 -16.63
N ASP A 174 18.02 8.71 -16.62
CA ASP A 174 17.89 9.67 -15.52
C ASP A 174 16.51 9.56 -14.88
N ALA A 175 16.46 9.78 -13.57
CA ALA A 175 15.19 9.95 -12.90
C ALA A 175 14.51 11.25 -13.33
N PHE A 176 13.18 11.26 -13.32
CA PHE A 176 12.39 12.47 -13.57
C PHE A 176 11.35 12.70 -12.48
N VAL A 177 10.89 13.95 -12.38
CA VAL A 177 9.70 14.32 -11.60
C VAL A 177 8.83 15.23 -12.44
N ALA A 178 7.54 14.90 -12.53
CA ALA A 178 6.54 15.68 -13.25
C ALA A 178 5.37 16.06 -12.34
N LYS A 179 4.75 17.21 -12.57
CA LYS A 179 3.50 17.63 -11.94
C LYS A 179 2.47 17.96 -13.00
N PHE A 180 1.30 17.34 -12.92
CA PHE A 180 0.13 17.67 -13.74
C PHE A 180 -0.96 18.32 -12.89
N ALA A 181 -1.64 19.32 -13.43
CA ALA A 181 -2.86 19.86 -12.85
C ALA A 181 -3.99 18.82 -12.89
N SER A 182 -5.03 19.05 -12.08
CA SER A 182 -6.17 18.13 -11.95
C SER A 182 -6.97 17.90 -13.24
N ASN A 183 -6.77 18.75 -14.25
CA ASN A 183 -7.35 18.67 -15.60
C ASN A 183 -6.44 17.96 -16.62
N GLY A 184 -5.25 17.48 -16.24
CA GLY A 184 -4.30 16.80 -17.13
C GLY A 184 -3.26 17.70 -17.79
N GLU A 185 -3.23 19.01 -17.50
CA GLU A 185 -2.17 19.88 -18.02
C GLU A 185 -0.84 19.64 -17.28
N LEU A 186 0.25 19.37 -18.02
CA LEU A 186 1.59 19.34 -17.45
C LEU A 186 1.99 20.72 -16.91
N LEU A 187 2.24 20.88 -15.62
CA LEU A 187 2.64 22.14 -15.00
C LEU A 187 4.15 22.33 -15.02
N TRP A 188 4.88 21.29 -14.65
CA TRP A 188 6.34 21.22 -14.77
C TRP A 188 6.81 19.77 -14.86
N CYS A 189 7.98 19.57 -15.47
CA CYS A 189 8.69 18.30 -15.59
C CYS A 189 10.19 18.58 -15.63
N THR A 190 10.97 17.85 -14.85
CA THR A 190 12.40 18.05 -14.65
C THR A 190 13.13 16.72 -14.53
N PHE A 191 14.37 16.66 -14.99
CA PHE A 191 15.28 15.58 -14.62
C PHE A 191 15.72 15.73 -13.16
N LEU A 192 16.11 14.62 -12.55
CA LEU A 192 16.65 14.50 -11.20
C LEU A 192 17.75 13.43 -11.21
N GLY A 193 18.85 13.70 -11.90
CA GLY A 193 19.96 12.76 -12.05
C GLY A 193 21.31 13.45 -12.25
N GLY A 194 22.36 12.64 -12.35
CA GLY A 194 23.73 13.04 -12.59
C GLY A 194 24.24 12.49 -13.92
N SER A 195 25.44 11.92 -13.94
CA SER A 195 26.08 11.43 -15.18
C SER A 195 25.94 9.93 -15.43
N GLU A 196 25.42 9.19 -14.46
CA GLU A 196 25.24 7.75 -14.48
C GLU A 196 23.74 7.42 -14.34
N THR A 197 23.38 6.17 -14.07
CA THR A 197 21.98 5.77 -13.95
C THR A 197 21.36 6.29 -12.67
N ASP A 198 20.17 6.89 -12.79
CA ASP A 198 19.39 7.41 -11.68
C ASP A 198 17.92 6.99 -11.84
N GLU A 199 17.31 6.47 -10.77
CA GLU A 199 15.94 5.97 -10.78
C GLU A 199 15.17 6.56 -9.59
N ALA A 200 13.92 6.96 -9.79
CA ALA A 200 13.09 7.49 -8.71
C ALA A 200 11.81 6.66 -8.53
N ASN A 201 11.77 5.90 -7.44
CA ASN A 201 10.79 4.84 -7.19
C ASN A 201 9.57 5.32 -6.40
N GLY A 202 9.81 6.07 -5.32
CA GLY A 202 8.78 6.51 -4.39
C GLY A 202 8.59 8.02 -4.35
N ILE A 203 7.33 8.47 -4.25
CA ILE A 203 6.99 9.89 -4.13
C ILE A 203 5.87 10.14 -3.12
N VAL A 204 5.98 11.21 -2.35
CA VAL A 204 4.94 11.65 -1.41
C VAL A 204 4.84 13.17 -1.38
N VAL A 205 3.62 13.69 -1.25
CA VAL A 205 3.32 15.13 -1.22
C VAL A 205 2.81 15.54 0.15
N SER A 206 3.34 16.65 0.68
CA SER A 206 2.90 17.25 1.95
C SER A 206 3.17 18.75 1.92
N ASP A 207 2.25 19.60 2.35
CA ASP A 207 2.45 21.06 2.42
C ASP A 207 3.01 21.69 1.11
N GLU A 208 2.46 21.31 -0.06
CA GLU A 208 2.91 21.75 -1.40
C GLU A 208 4.37 21.42 -1.77
N VAL A 209 5.07 20.61 -0.98
CA VAL A 209 6.37 20.03 -1.35
C VAL A 209 6.19 18.55 -1.68
N CYS A 210 6.99 18.03 -2.60
CA CYS A 210 7.14 16.59 -2.77
C CYS A 210 8.49 16.13 -2.24
N TYR A 211 8.49 14.90 -1.72
CA TYR A 211 9.69 14.16 -1.40
C TYR A 211 9.74 12.95 -2.33
N VAL A 212 10.93 12.70 -2.88
CA VAL A 212 11.20 11.64 -3.85
C VAL A 212 12.36 10.80 -3.31
N THR A 213 12.23 9.48 -3.39
CA THR A 213 13.28 8.53 -3.04
C THR A 213 13.58 7.62 -4.23
N GLY A 214 14.79 7.09 -4.29
CA GLY A 214 15.24 6.25 -5.38
C GLY A 214 16.68 5.82 -5.21
N SER A 215 17.33 5.42 -6.29
CA SER A 215 18.74 5.02 -6.35
C SER A 215 19.50 5.85 -7.40
N THR A 216 20.79 6.05 -7.16
CA THR A 216 21.68 6.86 -8.00
C THR A 216 23.06 6.22 -8.06
N ALA A 217 23.51 5.84 -9.26
CA ALA A 217 24.92 5.51 -9.52
C ALA A 217 25.77 6.79 -9.73
N SER A 218 25.14 7.96 -9.75
CA SER A 218 25.75 9.25 -10.05
C SER A 218 26.48 9.88 -8.85
N SER A 219 27.81 9.88 -8.87
CA SER A 219 28.61 10.63 -7.87
C SER A 219 28.40 12.16 -7.90
N ASN A 220 27.83 12.68 -8.99
CA ASN A 220 27.46 14.08 -9.20
C ASN A 220 25.96 14.34 -9.08
N PHE A 221 25.19 13.44 -8.47
CA PHE A 221 23.74 13.60 -8.23
C PHE A 221 23.41 14.98 -7.61
N PRO A 222 22.29 15.62 -8.00
CA PRO A 222 21.96 16.97 -7.56
C PRO A 222 21.66 17.01 -6.05
N LEU A 223 22.66 17.46 -5.28
CA LEU A 223 22.56 17.64 -3.83
C LEU A 223 22.26 19.10 -3.45
N LYS A 224 21.51 19.27 -2.35
CA LYS A 224 21.27 20.59 -1.76
C LYS A 224 21.07 20.48 -0.25
N ASN A 225 21.85 21.24 0.53
CA ASN A 225 21.76 21.23 2.00
C ASN A 225 21.83 19.82 2.61
N ALA A 226 22.61 18.92 2.02
CA ALA A 226 22.61 17.48 2.28
C ALA A 226 22.98 17.10 3.72
N TYR A 227 22.42 15.99 4.20
CA TYR A 227 22.88 15.33 5.43
C TYR A 227 24.18 14.57 5.17
N ASN A 228 24.21 13.77 4.11
CA ASN A 228 25.37 13.11 3.56
C ASN A 228 25.59 13.61 2.12
N SER A 229 26.79 14.13 1.85
CA SER A 229 27.19 14.63 0.53
C SER A 229 28.25 13.75 -0.12
N THR A 230 28.47 12.55 0.40
CA THR A 230 29.44 11.59 -0.11
C THR A 230 28.67 10.44 -0.71
N PHE A 231 28.87 10.21 -2.01
CA PHE A 231 28.46 9.01 -2.70
C PHE A 231 29.27 7.83 -2.16
N GLY A 232 28.57 6.85 -1.57
CA GLY A 232 29.13 5.76 -0.81
C GLY A 232 29.65 4.62 -1.69
N GLY A 233 28.90 4.22 -2.70
CA GLY A 233 29.36 3.22 -3.67
C GLY A 233 28.22 2.38 -4.24
N GLY A 234 28.55 1.16 -4.65
CA GLY A 234 27.70 0.29 -5.45
C GLY A 234 28.23 0.14 -6.88
N GLU A 235 28.41 -1.11 -7.34
CA GLU A 235 28.91 -1.38 -8.70
C GLU A 235 27.82 -1.24 -9.76
N ARG A 236 26.53 -1.28 -9.37
CA ARG A 236 25.43 -1.39 -10.32
C ARG A 236 24.41 -0.26 -10.23
N TYR A 237 23.91 0.05 -9.04
CA TYR A 237 22.80 0.99 -8.84
C TYR A 237 23.13 2.11 -7.86
N GLY A 238 24.23 1.98 -7.12
CA GLY A 238 24.78 3.06 -6.32
C GLY A 238 24.10 3.21 -4.96
N ASP A 239 23.99 4.46 -4.50
CA ASP A 239 23.39 4.80 -3.22
C ASP A 239 21.89 5.10 -3.39
N ALA A 240 21.10 4.90 -2.34
CA ALA A 240 19.77 5.47 -2.29
C ALA A 240 19.86 7.00 -2.14
N PHE A 241 18.84 7.72 -2.56
CA PHE A 241 18.73 9.16 -2.31
C PHE A 241 17.38 9.55 -1.76
N VAL A 242 17.31 10.74 -1.17
CA VAL A 242 16.05 11.45 -0.97
C VAL A 242 16.18 12.90 -1.38
N SER A 243 15.25 13.37 -2.20
CA SER A 243 15.16 14.73 -2.72
C SER A 243 13.84 15.36 -2.31
N LYS A 244 13.88 16.65 -1.97
CA LYS A 244 12.70 17.46 -1.63
C LYS A 244 12.59 18.59 -2.64
N LEU A 245 11.48 18.65 -3.36
CA LEU A 245 11.20 19.69 -4.34
C LEU A 245 10.05 20.59 -3.89
N SER A 246 10.08 21.83 -4.34
CA SER A 246 9.02 22.81 -4.11
C SER A 246 7.79 22.56 -5.00
N ALA A 247 6.70 23.29 -4.75
CA ALA A 247 5.50 23.27 -5.57
C ALA A 247 5.75 23.58 -7.06
N THR A 248 6.83 24.31 -7.35
CA THR A 248 7.24 24.73 -8.71
C THR A 248 8.40 23.91 -9.27
N GLY A 249 8.74 22.78 -8.65
CA GLY A 249 9.81 21.89 -9.14
C GLY A 249 11.22 22.26 -8.70
N GLU A 250 11.45 23.36 -7.99
CA GLU A 250 12.80 23.69 -7.50
C GLU A 250 13.30 22.72 -6.42
N LEU A 251 14.54 22.24 -6.55
CA LEU A 251 15.19 21.43 -5.51
C LEU A 251 15.40 22.26 -4.23
N LEU A 252 14.96 21.76 -3.09
CA LEU A 252 15.05 22.44 -1.78
C LEU A 252 16.06 21.78 -0.84
N TRP A 253 16.11 20.44 -0.87
CA TRP A 253 17.01 19.62 -0.08
C TRP A 253 17.23 18.28 -0.79
N SER A 254 18.44 17.73 -0.75
CA SER A 254 18.76 16.42 -1.31
C SER A 254 19.99 15.83 -0.62
N THR A 255 19.98 14.53 -0.38
CA THR A 255 21.06 13.78 0.30
C THR A 255 21.16 12.36 -0.23
N PHE A 256 22.37 11.80 -0.19
CA PHE A 256 22.58 10.36 -0.31
C PHE A 256 22.19 9.63 0.98
N ILE A 257 21.83 8.36 0.82
CA ILE A 257 21.50 7.36 1.83
C ILE A 257 22.19 6.06 1.37
N GLY A 258 23.27 5.65 2.03
CA GLY A 258 23.95 4.42 1.63
C GLY A 258 25.30 4.22 2.31
N GLY A 259 25.87 3.05 2.06
CA GLY A 259 27.18 2.57 2.49
C GLY A 259 28.10 2.34 1.30
N SER A 260 28.88 1.27 1.28
CA SER A 260 29.86 1.01 0.21
C SER A 260 29.37 0.14 -0.94
N GLU A 261 28.23 -0.55 -0.76
CA GLU A 261 27.60 -1.45 -1.73
C GLU A 261 26.28 -0.83 -2.22
N ASP A 262 25.54 -1.55 -3.08
CA ASP A 262 24.28 -1.03 -3.63
C ASP A 262 23.20 -0.83 -2.54
N ASP A 263 22.53 0.32 -2.60
CA ASP A 263 21.46 0.75 -1.70
C ASP A 263 20.29 1.35 -2.51
N TYR A 264 19.07 0.88 -2.26
CA TYR A 264 17.89 1.22 -3.05
C TYR A 264 16.86 1.92 -2.19
N GLY A 265 16.39 3.10 -2.59
CA GLY A 265 15.22 3.74 -1.99
C GLY A 265 13.95 3.24 -2.65
N ASP A 266 13.18 2.38 -1.97
CA ASP A 266 12.02 1.72 -2.56
C ASP A 266 10.73 2.56 -2.41
N ASP A 267 10.44 3.07 -1.20
CA ASP A 267 9.24 3.88 -0.96
C ASP A 267 9.40 4.87 0.21
N ILE A 268 8.52 5.88 0.24
CA ILE A 268 8.61 7.05 1.13
C ILE A 268 7.24 7.51 1.64
N ALA A 269 7.15 7.76 2.94
CA ALA A 269 5.93 8.25 3.59
C ALA A 269 6.20 9.37 4.61
N ILE A 270 5.32 10.38 4.63
CA ILE A 270 5.41 11.51 5.57
C ILE A 270 4.51 11.28 6.79
N ALA A 271 5.10 11.40 7.98
CA ALA A 271 4.35 11.43 9.23
C ALA A 271 3.71 12.81 9.48
N SER A 272 2.72 12.86 10.38
CA SER A 272 2.01 14.11 10.72
C SER A 272 2.89 15.25 11.27
N ASP A 273 4.09 14.95 11.79
CA ASP A 273 5.06 15.97 12.23
C ASP A 273 5.97 16.47 11.10
N GLY A 274 5.73 16.00 9.87
CA GLY A 274 6.54 16.27 8.68
C GLY A 274 7.86 15.52 8.62
N SER A 275 8.06 14.50 9.47
CA SER A 275 9.18 13.58 9.32
C SER A 275 8.96 12.66 8.12
N CYS A 276 10.06 12.37 7.44
CA CYS A 276 10.12 11.57 6.24
C CYS A 276 10.61 10.17 6.61
N ASN A 277 9.80 9.15 6.34
CA ASN A 277 10.09 7.75 6.64
C ASN A 277 10.34 7.06 5.30
N ILE A 278 11.47 6.38 5.17
CA ILE A 278 11.90 5.75 3.94
C ILE A 278 12.16 4.28 4.25
N VAL A 279 11.70 3.43 3.35
CA VAL A 279 12.09 2.03 3.31
C VAL A 279 12.90 1.78 2.03
N GLY A 280 13.83 0.86 2.13
CA GLY A 280 14.64 0.47 1.00
C GLY A 280 15.36 -0.83 1.23
N THR A 281 16.20 -1.21 0.28
CA THR A 281 17.02 -2.43 0.33
C THR A 281 18.50 -2.05 0.36
N THR A 282 19.32 -2.77 1.14
CA THR A 282 20.75 -2.47 1.31
C THR A 282 21.60 -3.74 1.27
N GLU A 283 22.70 -3.67 0.52
CA GLU A 283 23.79 -4.65 0.54
C GLU A 283 24.96 -4.17 1.42
N SER A 284 24.86 -2.93 1.89
CA SER A 284 25.91 -2.22 2.61
C SER A 284 25.97 -2.64 4.08
N ASN A 285 27.10 -3.23 4.51
CA ASN A 285 27.36 -3.50 5.94
C ASN A 285 27.65 -2.23 6.77
N ASN A 286 27.94 -1.12 6.11
CA ASN A 286 28.29 0.18 6.69
C ASN A 286 27.19 1.23 6.46
N PHE A 287 25.93 0.81 6.32
CA PHE A 287 24.80 1.70 6.12
C PHE A 287 24.68 2.75 7.26
N PRO A 288 24.17 3.96 7.00
CA PRO A 288 24.07 5.02 8.01
C PRO A 288 23.11 4.64 9.15
N MET A 289 23.66 4.20 10.28
CA MET A 289 22.90 3.76 11.46
C MET A 289 22.77 4.84 12.54
N LYS A 290 21.57 4.94 13.14
CA LYS A 290 21.28 5.80 14.29
C LYS A 290 20.11 5.26 15.10
N ASP A 291 20.26 5.18 16.43
CA ASP A 291 19.19 4.77 17.35
C ASP A 291 18.43 3.51 16.87
N SER A 292 19.17 2.51 16.41
CA SER A 292 18.70 1.36 15.62
C SER A 292 18.06 0.26 16.47
N PHE A 293 17.18 -0.52 15.82
CA PHE A 293 16.65 -1.76 16.38
C PHE A 293 17.61 -2.92 16.13
N GLU A 294 18.06 -3.09 14.88
CA GLU A 294 19.19 -3.93 14.46
C GLU A 294 20.27 -3.04 13.80
N ASP A 295 21.53 -3.24 14.16
CA ASP A 295 22.67 -2.40 13.73
C ASP A 295 23.66 -3.10 12.79
N SER A 296 23.35 -4.33 12.37
CA SER A 296 24.15 -5.11 11.42
C SER A 296 23.29 -5.78 10.37
N LEU A 297 23.83 -5.86 9.15
CA LEU A 297 23.32 -6.70 8.07
C LEU A 297 23.40 -8.18 8.50
N SER A 298 22.26 -8.89 8.48
CA SER A 298 22.19 -10.29 8.90
C SER A 298 22.38 -11.25 7.73
N GLY A 299 22.01 -10.82 6.52
CA GLY A 299 22.20 -11.54 5.26
C GLY A 299 23.19 -10.84 4.32
N GLY A 300 23.01 -11.06 3.03
CA GLY A 300 23.70 -10.29 1.98
C GLY A 300 22.90 -9.09 1.48
N ILE A 301 21.59 -9.10 1.69
CA ILE A 301 20.63 -8.11 1.22
C ILE A 301 19.55 -8.01 2.32
N ASP A 302 19.49 -6.89 3.03
CA ASP A 302 18.44 -6.64 4.03
C ASP A 302 17.61 -5.41 3.66
N THR A 303 16.42 -5.31 4.22
CA THR A 303 15.64 -4.08 4.20
C THR A 303 16.27 -3.07 5.17
N PHE A 304 16.38 -1.80 4.78
CA PHE A 304 16.56 -0.70 5.71
C PHE A 304 15.26 0.05 5.95
N VAL A 305 15.10 0.57 7.16
CA VAL A 305 14.06 1.54 7.49
C VAL A 305 14.71 2.73 8.16
N LEU A 306 14.41 3.94 7.71
CA LEU A 306 14.95 5.15 8.33
C LEU A 306 13.95 6.30 8.39
N GLN A 307 14.24 7.27 9.25
CA GLN A 307 13.45 8.49 9.38
C GLN A 307 14.34 9.73 9.41
N PHE A 308 14.07 10.68 8.51
CA PHE A 308 14.57 12.05 8.59
C PHE A 308 13.55 12.98 9.25
N SER A 309 14.03 13.98 10.00
CA SER A 309 13.17 15.08 10.43
C SER A 309 12.74 15.96 9.26
N LYS A 310 11.72 16.81 9.44
CA LYS A 310 11.31 17.83 8.45
C LYS A 310 12.45 18.74 7.98
N ARG A 311 13.54 18.83 8.76
CA ARG A 311 14.75 19.63 8.46
C ARG A 311 15.90 18.83 7.86
N GLY A 312 15.70 17.56 7.53
CA GLY A 312 16.73 16.72 6.90
C GLY A 312 17.76 16.12 7.86
N SER A 313 17.47 16.04 9.17
CA SER A 313 18.37 15.37 10.12
C SER A 313 17.94 13.92 10.35
N LEU A 314 18.84 12.94 10.20
CA LEU A 314 18.55 11.53 10.51
C LEU A 314 18.11 11.40 11.99
N ARG A 315 16.96 10.78 12.23
CA ARG A 315 16.40 10.55 13.56
C ARG A 315 16.70 9.15 14.05
N TRP A 316 16.39 8.14 13.24
CA TRP A 316 16.74 6.76 13.47
C TRP A 316 16.83 6.02 12.14
N SER A 317 17.52 4.87 12.14
CA SER A 317 17.63 3.93 11.04
C SER A 317 17.90 2.52 11.58
N THR A 318 17.51 1.49 10.85
CA THR A 318 17.71 0.09 11.26
C THR A 318 17.79 -0.81 10.03
N TYR A 319 18.51 -1.92 10.15
CA TYR A 319 18.29 -3.08 9.27
C TYR A 319 17.02 -3.84 9.70
N LEU A 320 16.46 -4.59 8.76
CA LEU A 320 15.35 -5.52 8.93
C LEU A 320 15.56 -6.69 7.97
N GLY A 321 16.10 -7.80 8.48
CA GLY A 321 16.40 -8.98 7.69
C GLY A 321 16.90 -10.14 8.53
N GLY A 322 17.02 -11.31 7.91
CA GLY A 322 17.59 -12.53 8.45
C GLY A 322 18.75 -13.02 7.57
N ASP A 323 18.99 -14.33 7.52
CA ASP A 323 20.17 -14.90 6.84
C ASP A 323 20.01 -14.99 5.31
N GLY A 324 18.80 -14.74 4.79
CA GLY A 324 18.43 -14.78 3.37
C GLY A 324 18.49 -13.40 2.71
N ALA A 325 17.72 -13.22 1.63
CA ALA A 325 17.51 -11.92 0.99
C ALA A 325 16.16 -11.35 1.44
N ASP A 326 16.18 -10.09 1.89
CA ASP A 326 15.03 -9.40 2.47
C ASP A 326 14.81 -8.05 1.79
N PHE A 327 13.88 -8.03 0.84
CA PHE A 327 13.58 -6.86 0.02
C PHE A 327 12.45 -6.03 0.62
N ALA A 328 12.60 -4.72 0.56
CA ALA A 328 11.50 -3.79 0.81
C ALA A 328 10.69 -3.54 -0.46
N SER A 329 9.44 -3.09 -0.29
CA SER A 329 8.61 -2.68 -1.43
C SER A 329 7.80 -1.41 -1.13
N GLY A 330 7.24 -1.27 0.08
CA GLY A 330 6.33 -0.15 0.36
C GLY A 330 6.24 0.22 1.83
N ILE A 331 5.88 1.48 2.11
CA ILE A 331 5.72 2.02 3.46
C ILE A 331 4.52 2.97 3.56
N VAL A 332 3.73 2.80 4.63
CA VAL A 332 2.71 3.79 5.03
C VAL A 332 2.85 4.20 6.48
N VAL A 333 2.40 5.41 6.80
CA VAL A 333 2.53 5.98 8.14
C VAL A 333 1.17 6.41 8.69
N ASP A 334 0.89 6.01 9.92
CA ASP A 334 -0.23 6.52 10.71
C ASP A 334 0.26 7.50 11.80
N SER A 335 -0.60 7.80 12.78
CA SER A 335 -0.24 8.73 13.88
C SER A 335 0.82 8.19 14.86
N LYS A 336 1.14 6.89 14.82
CA LYS A 336 1.94 6.18 15.84
C LYS A 336 3.07 5.33 15.24
N ASN A 337 2.84 4.76 14.07
CA ASN A 337 3.63 3.71 13.45
C ASN A 337 3.87 3.98 11.96
N CYS A 338 4.95 3.42 11.45
CA CYS A 338 5.08 3.07 10.04
C CYS A 338 4.84 1.56 9.87
N TYR A 339 4.21 1.19 8.77
CA TYR A 339 3.95 -0.18 8.34
C TYR A 339 4.71 -0.39 7.04
N ILE A 340 5.51 -1.45 7.00
CA ILE A 340 6.38 -1.81 5.89
C ILE A 340 5.87 -3.13 5.32
N VAL A 341 5.83 -3.21 4.00
CA VAL A 341 5.64 -4.47 3.26
C VAL A 341 6.87 -4.77 2.42
N GLY A 342 7.19 -6.05 2.29
CA GLY A 342 8.29 -6.52 1.47
C GLY A 342 8.24 -8.03 1.28
N SER A 343 9.35 -8.62 0.84
CA SER A 343 9.48 -10.06 0.61
C SER A 343 10.77 -10.58 1.24
N THR A 344 10.72 -11.78 1.83
CA THR A 344 11.83 -12.38 2.56
C THR A 344 12.05 -13.82 2.11
N SER A 345 13.30 -14.23 1.95
CA SER A 345 13.70 -15.65 1.82
C SER A 345 14.33 -16.19 3.12
N SER A 346 14.17 -15.48 4.24
CA SER A 346 14.87 -15.72 5.50
C SER A 346 14.00 -16.54 6.44
N TYR A 347 14.46 -17.72 6.87
CA TYR A 347 13.79 -18.52 7.91
C TYR A 347 13.77 -17.83 9.28
N ASN A 348 14.75 -16.96 9.52
CA ASN A 348 14.96 -16.21 10.76
C ASN A 348 14.63 -14.71 10.61
N PHE A 349 13.77 -14.33 9.66
CA PHE A 349 13.31 -12.95 9.55
C PHE A 349 12.79 -12.44 10.93
N PRO A 350 13.11 -11.19 11.33
CA PRO A 350 12.71 -10.67 12.63
C PRO A 350 11.18 -10.63 12.79
N THR A 351 10.63 -11.55 13.57
CA THR A 351 9.19 -11.61 13.89
C THR A 351 8.91 -11.15 15.32
N LYS A 352 7.76 -10.51 15.53
CA LYS A 352 7.31 -10.06 16.85
C LYS A 352 5.79 -10.02 16.91
N ASP A 353 5.22 -10.61 17.95
CA ASP A 353 3.75 -10.69 18.13
C ASP A 353 3.03 -11.17 16.84
N ALA A 354 3.68 -12.11 16.13
CA ALA A 354 3.35 -12.49 14.77
C ALA A 354 2.05 -13.29 14.68
N SER A 355 1.24 -12.98 13.66
CA SER A 355 0.08 -13.81 13.29
C SER A 355 0.50 -15.12 12.62
N ASN A 356 1.61 -15.09 11.87
CA ASN A 356 2.33 -16.23 11.35
C ASN A 356 3.84 -16.04 11.57
N SER A 357 4.46 -17.00 12.24
CA SER A 357 5.88 -17.00 12.61
C SER A 357 6.72 -17.99 11.80
N SER A 358 6.20 -18.53 10.70
CA SER A 358 6.87 -19.54 9.90
C SER A 358 6.94 -19.12 8.44
N PHE A 359 8.18 -18.99 7.96
CA PHE A 359 8.52 -18.90 6.55
C PHE A 359 8.24 -20.24 5.86
N SER A 360 7.60 -20.19 4.70
CA SER A 360 7.40 -21.33 3.80
C SER A 360 7.82 -20.94 2.38
N GLY A 361 8.17 -21.92 1.55
CA GLY A 361 8.49 -21.66 0.15
C GLY A 361 9.83 -20.98 -0.12
N TRP A 362 9.84 -20.11 -1.13
CA TRP A 362 11.05 -19.48 -1.70
C TRP A 362 11.15 -18.01 -1.31
N TYR A 363 10.02 -17.31 -1.33
CA TYR A 363 9.85 -15.98 -0.76
C TYR A 363 8.45 -15.92 -0.14
N ASP A 364 8.35 -15.35 1.05
CA ASP A 364 7.09 -14.96 1.67
C ASP A 364 7.02 -13.44 1.74
N ALA A 365 5.81 -12.90 1.64
CA ALA A 365 5.60 -11.50 1.98
C ALA A 365 5.83 -11.33 3.48
N TYR A 366 6.36 -10.20 3.90
CA TYR A 366 6.36 -9.82 5.30
C TYR A 366 5.64 -8.49 5.49
N ILE A 367 5.12 -8.30 6.70
CA ILE A 367 4.58 -7.01 7.14
C ILE A 367 5.17 -6.71 8.51
N THR A 368 5.80 -5.55 8.63
CA THR A 368 6.43 -5.09 9.88
C THR A 368 5.91 -3.71 10.26
N ALA A 369 5.53 -3.53 11.53
CA ALA A 369 5.21 -2.22 12.08
C ALA A 369 6.33 -1.74 13.00
N PHE A 370 6.84 -0.54 12.77
CA PHE A 370 7.70 0.18 13.71
C PHE A 370 6.95 1.39 14.26
N SER A 371 7.16 1.73 15.54
CA SER A 371 6.77 3.04 16.04
C SER A 371 7.56 4.13 15.33
N LEU A 372 7.07 5.38 15.33
CA LEU A 372 7.78 6.54 14.78
C LEU A 372 9.14 6.85 15.46
N LYS A 373 9.55 6.07 16.46
CA LYS A 373 10.85 6.13 17.15
C LYS A 373 11.77 4.94 16.84
N GLY A 374 11.44 4.11 15.85
CA GLY A 374 12.27 2.97 15.45
C GLY A 374 12.13 1.71 16.31
N LEU A 375 11.12 1.63 17.18
CA LEU A 375 10.86 0.40 17.96
C LEU A 375 9.86 -0.50 17.23
N MET A 376 10.26 -1.74 16.92
CA MET A 376 9.36 -2.73 16.31
C MET A 376 8.14 -2.99 17.21
N GLN A 377 6.95 -2.86 16.67
CA GLN A 377 5.68 -3.13 17.34
C GLN A 377 5.26 -4.58 17.13
N TRP A 378 5.21 -5.01 15.87
CA TRP A 378 4.91 -6.38 15.46
C TRP A 378 5.53 -6.65 14.07
N SER A 379 5.72 -7.92 13.73
CA SER A 379 6.22 -8.38 12.43
C SER A 379 5.76 -9.81 12.17
N THR A 380 5.28 -10.09 10.96
CA THR A 380 4.68 -11.37 10.57
C THR A 380 5.01 -11.72 9.11
N TYR A 381 5.08 -13.02 8.82
CA TYR A 381 5.08 -13.53 7.44
C TYR A 381 3.65 -13.61 6.88
N LEU A 382 3.54 -13.66 5.56
CA LEU A 382 2.34 -13.97 4.79
C LEU A 382 2.73 -14.65 3.47
N GLY A 383 2.58 -15.97 3.41
CA GLY A 383 2.82 -16.77 2.21
C GLY A 383 2.66 -18.27 2.45
N GLY A 384 2.89 -19.05 1.40
CA GLY A 384 2.70 -20.50 1.29
C GLY A 384 3.96 -21.21 0.77
N ASN A 385 3.82 -22.29 0.01
CA ASN A 385 4.98 -23.14 -0.34
C ASN A 385 5.83 -22.66 -1.53
N TYR A 386 5.51 -21.55 -2.19
CA TYR A 386 6.16 -21.06 -3.40
C TYR A 386 6.60 -19.59 -3.26
N TRP A 387 6.35 -18.76 -4.28
CA TRP A 387 6.71 -17.36 -4.29
C TRP A 387 5.49 -16.52 -3.92
N ASP A 388 5.58 -15.84 -2.79
CA ASP A 388 4.57 -14.92 -2.29
C ASP A 388 5.28 -13.61 -1.96
N LYS A 389 4.97 -12.53 -2.68
CA LYS A 389 5.68 -11.25 -2.54
C LYS A 389 4.71 -10.14 -2.21
N GLY A 390 5.03 -9.38 -1.16
CA GLY A 390 4.32 -8.13 -0.86
C GLY A 390 4.92 -6.98 -1.65
N ILE A 391 4.09 -6.23 -2.37
CA ILE A 391 4.55 -5.15 -3.27
C ILE A 391 3.97 -3.80 -2.83
N GLY A 392 2.64 -3.68 -2.79
CA GLY A 392 1.97 -2.42 -2.43
C GLY A 392 1.37 -2.45 -1.04
N ILE A 393 1.36 -1.29 -0.36
CA ILE A 393 0.69 -1.09 0.94
C ILE A 393 -0.06 0.24 0.99
N ALA A 394 -1.26 0.23 1.58
CA ALA A 394 -2.08 1.40 1.82
C ALA A 394 -2.57 1.44 3.27
N LYS A 395 -2.68 2.63 3.86
CA LYS A 395 -3.20 2.79 5.22
C LYS A 395 -4.72 2.64 5.24
N ALA A 396 -5.23 1.79 6.12
CA ALA A 396 -6.67 1.69 6.39
C ALA A 396 -7.11 2.77 7.40
N LEU A 397 -8.34 3.27 7.28
CA LEU A 397 -8.90 4.30 8.16
C LEU A 397 -9.13 3.81 9.59
N ASP A 398 -9.24 2.50 9.79
CA ASP A 398 -9.36 1.88 11.12
C ASP A 398 -8.02 1.73 11.86
N GLY A 399 -6.91 2.19 11.26
CA GLY A 399 -5.56 2.15 11.83
C GLY A 399 -4.74 0.92 11.43
N GLY A 400 -5.31 0.02 10.63
CA GLY A 400 -4.59 -1.08 9.99
C GLY A 400 -3.97 -0.70 8.64
N CYS A 401 -3.76 -1.70 7.80
CA CYS A 401 -3.31 -1.52 6.42
C CYS A 401 -3.97 -2.52 5.47
N TYR A 402 -4.02 -2.14 4.20
CA TYR A 402 -4.25 -3.03 3.07
C TYR A 402 -2.91 -3.29 2.39
N ILE A 403 -2.70 -4.52 1.92
CA ILE A 403 -1.53 -4.87 1.11
C ILE A 403 -1.97 -5.61 -0.15
N THR A 404 -1.13 -5.50 -1.18
CA THR A 404 -1.25 -6.26 -2.43
C THR A 404 0.10 -6.82 -2.83
N GLY A 405 0.08 -7.80 -3.72
CA GLY A 405 1.29 -8.36 -4.28
C GLY A 405 1.00 -9.47 -5.26
N THR A 406 1.94 -10.42 -5.36
CA THR A 406 1.85 -11.61 -6.20
C THR A 406 1.97 -12.87 -5.35
N VAL A 407 1.24 -13.91 -5.74
CA VAL A 407 1.21 -15.23 -5.10
C VAL A 407 1.32 -16.30 -6.18
N GLU A 408 2.17 -17.30 -5.95
CA GLU A 408 2.29 -18.53 -6.75
C GLU A 408 1.94 -19.78 -5.91
N SER A 409 1.52 -19.58 -4.65
CA SER A 409 1.20 -20.64 -3.70
C SER A 409 -0.29 -20.95 -3.69
N GLU A 410 -0.69 -22.22 -3.94
CA GLU A 410 -2.07 -22.68 -3.74
C GLU A 410 -2.52 -22.62 -2.28
N ASP A 411 -1.58 -22.73 -1.34
CA ASP A 411 -1.81 -22.73 0.10
C ASP A 411 -1.58 -21.36 0.77
N PHE A 412 -1.62 -20.28 -0.01
CA PHE A 412 -1.53 -18.92 0.52
C PHE A 412 -2.57 -18.67 1.63
N PRO A 413 -2.20 -17.99 2.74
CA PRO A 413 -3.12 -17.79 3.87
C PRO A 413 -4.32 -16.91 3.51
N THR A 414 -5.43 -17.56 3.13
CA THR A 414 -6.72 -16.90 2.89
C THR A 414 -7.59 -16.87 4.15
N LEU A 415 -8.19 -15.73 4.45
CA LEU A 415 -9.11 -15.53 5.58
C LEU A 415 -10.31 -14.69 5.12
N ASN A 416 -11.53 -15.08 5.49
CA ASN A 416 -12.76 -14.35 5.14
C ASN A 416 -12.79 -13.89 3.67
N THR A 417 -12.44 -14.80 2.76
CA THR A 417 -12.09 -14.47 1.37
C THR A 417 -13.29 -14.40 0.41
N LEU A 418 -13.14 -13.63 -0.67
CA LEU A 418 -14.03 -13.64 -1.84
C LEU A 418 -13.66 -14.76 -2.82
N ASN A 419 -12.37 -14.95 -3.08
CA ASN A 419 -11.83 -16.04 -3.89
C ASN A 419 -10.74 -16.78 -3.12
N ASN A 420 -10.93 -18.09 -2.94
CA ASN A 420 -10.01 -18.98 -2.23
C ASN A 420 -9.23 -19.92 -3.16
N THR A 421 -9.32 -19.70 -4.48
CA THR A 421 -8.69 -20.57 -5.47
C THR A 421 -7.64 -19.79 -6.24
N PHE A 422 -6.40 -20.26 -6.16
CA PHE A 422 -5.32 -19.89 -7.06
C PHE A 422 -5.62 -20.44 -8.46
N ALA A 423 -5.72 -19.56 -9.46
CA ALA A 423 -6.33 -19.89 -10.74
C ALA A 423 -5.36 -20.03 -11.92
N GLY A 424 -4.08 -19.65 -11.76
CA GLY A 424 -3.14 -19.49 -12.86
C GLY A 424 -1.69 -19.85 -12.56
N VAL A 425 -0.77 -19.08 -13.13
CA VAL A 425 0.68 -19.19 -12.89
C VAL A 425 1.11 -18.32 -11.74
N SER A 426 0.48 -17.15 -11.63
CA SER A 426 0.70 -16.18 -10.57
C SER A 426 -0.57 -15.34 -10.48
N ASP A 427 -1.13 -15.21 -9.28
CA ASP A 427 -2.30 -14.37 -9.03
C ASP A 427 -1.88 -13.13 -8.25
N ALA A 428 -2.59 -12.02 -8.41
CA ALA A 428 -2.51 -10.96 -7.44
C ALA A 428 -3.20 -11.41 -6.15
N PHE A 429 -2.82 -10.84 -5.00
CA PHE A 429 -3.60 -10.99 -3.78
C PHE A 429 -3.91 -9.64 -3.17
N VAL A 430 -4.94 -9.60 -2.34
CA VAL A 430 -5.24 -8.45 -1.49
C VAL A 430 -5.50 -8.93 -0.07
N ALA A 431 -4.89 -8.27 0.91
CA ALA A 431 -5.10 -8.60 2.33
C ALA A 431 -5.27 -7.33 3.17
N LYS A 432 -6.06 -7.43 4.25
CA LYS A 432 -6.24 -6.38 5.26
C LYS A 432 -5.73 -6.86 6.61
N PHE A 433 -4.91 -6.05 7.26
CA PHE A 433 -4.39 -6.27 8.62
C PHE A 433 -4.95 -5.22 9.58
N SER A 434 -5.12 -5.59 10.85
CA SER A 434 -5.45 -4.66 11.94
C SER A 434 -4.22 -3.85 12.38
N SER A 435 -4.44 -2.81 13.19
CA SER A 435 -3.35 -2.04 13.81
C SER A 435 -2.39 -2.87 14.67
N GLU A 436 -2.85 -4.01 15.18
CA GLU A 436 -2.11 -4.95 16.02
C GLU A 436 -1.43 -6.08 15.23
N GLY A 437 -1.56 -6.09 13.90
CA GLY A 437 -0.90 -7.10 13.05
C GLY A 437 -1.70 -8.39 12.85
N PHE A 438 -3.01 -8.39 13.15
CA PHE A 438 -3.87 -9.53 12.84
C PHE A 438 -4.39 -9.44 11.41
N LEU A 439 -4.25 -10.52 10.63
CA LEU A 439 -4.94 -10.67 9.35
C LEU A 439 -6.46 -10.66 9.59
N LEU A 440 -7.17 -9.75 8.92
CA LEU A 440 -8.62 -9.59 9.01
C LEU A 440 -9.35 -10.30 7.86
N TRP A 441 -8.80 -10.15 6.65
CA TRP A 441 -9.20 -10.90 5.47
C TRP A 441 -8.08 -10.91 4.43
N SER A 442 -8.11 -11.88 3.51
CA SER A 442 -7.24 -11.98 2.35
C SER A 442 -7.92 -12.76 1.24
N THR A 443 -7.67 -12.39 -0.02
CA THR A 443 -8.26 -13.03 -1.21
C THR A 443 -7.26 -13.08 -2.35
N TYR A 444 -7.36 -14.14 -3.19
CA TYR A 444 -6.74 -14.15 -4.51
C TYR A 444 -7.51 -13.19 -5.45
N LEU A 445 -6.80 -12.66 -6.44
CA LEU A 445 -7.30 -11.79 -7.50
C LEU A 445 -6.54 -12.11 -8.79
N GLY A 446 -7.16 -12.86 -9.70
CA GLY A 446 -6.50 -13.31 -10.91
C GLY A 446 -7.37 -14.24 -11.76
N GLY A 447 -6.80 -14.67 -12.88
CA GLY A 447 -7.35 -15.64 -13.82
C GLY A 447 -6.35 -16.77 -14.11
N LYS A 448 -6.35 -17.33 -15.32
CA LYS A 448 -5.51 -18.51 -15.63
C LYS A 448 -4.05 -18.22 -15.98
N SER A 449 -3.64 -16.96 -16.08
CA SER A 449 -2.32 -16.54 -16.55
C SER A 449 -1.53 -15.86 -15.44
N PHE A 450 -0.68 -14.88 -15.78
CA PHE A 450 0.00 -14.01 -14.81
C PHE A 450 -0.88 -12.82 -14.45
N ASP A 451 -1.03 -12.57 -13.17
CA ASP A 451 -1.72 -11.43 -12.59
C ASP A 451 -0.88 -10.90 -11.42
N ILE A 452 -0.50 -9.63 -11.44
CA ILE A 452 0.41 -9.05 -10.44
C ILE A 452 -0.18 -7.76 -9.90
N GLY A 453 -0.45 -7.71 -8.59
CA GLY A 453 -0.84 -6.47 -7.91
C GLY A 453 0.38 -5.65 -7.53
N ARG A 454 0.51 -4.44 -8.06
CA ARG A 454 1.70 -3.59 -7.93
C ARG A 454 1.48 -2.43 -6.96
N GLY A 455 0.39 -1.69 -7.15
CA GLY A 455 0.05 -0.54 -6.31
C GLY A 455 -1.29 -0.74 -5.59
N ILE A 456 -1.43 -0.10 -4.42
CA ILE A 456 -2.71 -0.07 -3.69
C ILE A 456 -2.89 1.29 -3.01
N ALA A 457 -4.10 1.82 -3.04
CA ALA A 457 -4.46 3.06 -2.35
C ALA A 457 -5.83 2.96 -1.67
N THR A 458 -6.07 3.79 -0.66
CA THR A 458 -7.31 3.78 0.13
C THR A 458 -8.05 5.11 -0.02
N SER A 459 -9.36 5.03 -0.21
CA SER A 459 -10.26 6.18 -0.26
C SER A 459 -10.67 6.67 1.14
N ASN A 460 -11.33 7.83 1.18
CA ASN A 460 -11.93 8.37 2.40
C ASN A 460 -13.10 7.53 2.97
N SER A 461 -13.60 6.53 2.24
CA SER A 461 -14.60 5.57 2.71
C SER A 461 -14.00 4.22 3.14
N ASP A 462 -12.67 4.13 3.23
CA ASP A 462 -11.92 2.90 3.52
C ASP A 462 -12.03 1.81 2.45
N SER A 463 -12.54 2.12 1.26
CA SER A 463 -12.41 1.24 0.08
C SER A 463 -10.97 1.29 -0.41
N CYS A 464 -10.40 0.12 -0.76
CA CYS A 464 -9.09 0.04 -1.37
C CYS A 464 -9.19 -0.14 -2.89
N TYR A 465 -8.19 0.36 -3.60
CA TYR A 465 -8.06 0.30 -5.06
C TYR A 465 -6.69 -0.31 -5.36
N VAL A 466 -6.69 -1.46 -6.02
CA VAL A 466 -5.49 -2.19 -6.43
C VAL A 466 -5.26 -1.96 -7.91
N ILE A 467 -4.04 -1.61 -8.27
CA ILE A 467 -3.57 -1.53 -9.65
C ILE A 467 -2.50 -2.57 -9.90
N GLY A 468 -2.47 -3.12 -11.11
CA GLY A 468 -1.48 -4.09 -11.50
C GLY A 468 -1.55 -4.41 -12.98
N GLU A 469 -0.97 -5.54 -13.37
CA GLU A 469 -1.05 -6.07 -14.73
C GLU A 469 -1.71 -7.45 -14.72
N THR A 470 -2.41 -7.76 -15.80
CA THR A 470 -3.02 -9.07 -16.05
C THR A 470 -2.74 -9.51 -17.47
N SER A 471 -2.30 -10.75 -17.66
CA SER A 471 -2.28 -11.46 -18.94
C SER A 471 -3.45 -12.46 -19.05
N SER A 472 -4.40 -12.39 -18.11
CA SER A 472 -5.51 -13.33 -17.98
C SER A 472 -6.74 -12.83 -18.74
N SER A 473 -7.03 -13.48 -19.89
CA SER A 473 -8.28 -13.23 -20.64
C SER A 473 -9.58 -13.51 -19.85
N ASP A 474 -9.46 -14.21 -18.72
CA ASP A 474 -10.56 -14.51 -17.80
C ASP A 474 -10.42 -13.83 -16.43
N PHE A 475 -9.65 -12.74 -16.35
CA PHE A 475 -9.60 -11.87 -15.18
C PHE A 475 -11.03 -11.46 -14.76
N PRO A 476 -11.35 -11.35 -13.45
CA PRO A 476 -12.71 -11.13 -12.95
C PRO A 476 -13.25 -9.70 -13.21
N ILE A 477 -13.47 -9.35 -14.47
CA ILE A 477 -13.98 -8.04 -14.92
C ILE A 477 -15.46 -7.89 -14.57
N THR A 478 -15.81 -6.78 -13.92
CA THR A 478 -17.20 -6.47 -13.51
C THR A 478 -17.72 -5.16 -14.09
N TYR A 479 -16.84 -4.23 -14.43
CA TYR A 479 -17.16 -3.05 -15.23
C TYR A 479 -17.10 -3.42 -16.70
N THR A 480 -18.07 -3.04 -17.54
CA THR A 480 -18.21 -3.57 -18.93
C THR A 480 -18.09 -2.52 -20.04
N SER A 481 -17.95 -1.22 -19.72
CA SER A 481 -17.75 -0.22 -20.77
C SER A 481 -16.27 -0.19 -21.18
N ASN A 482 -15.98 -0.71 -22.38
CA ASN A 482 -14.66 -0.73 -23.03
C ASN A 482 -13.56 -1.55 -22.32
N SER A 483 -13.93 -2.44 -21.40
CA SER A 483 -13.04 -3.34 -20.66
C SER A 483 -13.09 -4.75 -21.25
N SER A 484 -12.46 -4.93 -22.40
CA SER A 484 -12.02 -6.26 -22.84
C SER A 484 -10.53 -6.34 -22.60
N TYR A 485 -10.02 -7.51 -22.20
CA TYR A 485 -8.59 -7.79 -22.32
C TYR A 485 -8.19 -7.68 -23.80
N ILE A 486 -7.16 -6.88 -24.08
CA ILE A 486 -6.60 -6.63 -25.41
C ILE A 486 -5.09 -6.90 -25.29
N GLY A 487 -4.49 -7.59 -26.26
CA GLY A 487 -3.03 -7.76 -26.26
C GLY A 487 -2.45 -8.81 -25.30
N ASN A 488 -1.22 -8.55 -24.82
CA ASN A 488 -0.35 -9.52 -24.12
C ASN A 488 -0.30 -9.32 -22.59
N GLY A 489 -0.67 -8.13 -22.11
CA GLY A 489 -0.82 -7.80 -20.70
C GLY A 489 -1.43 -6.41 -20.57
N ASP A 490 -2.49 -6.25 -19.78
CA ASP A 490 -3.16 -4.97 -19.59
C ASP A 490 -3.13 -4.53 -18.13
N VAL A 491 -3.32 -3.23 -17.90
CA VAL A 491 -3.52 -2.71 -16.55
C VAL A 491 -4.89 -3.14 -16.02
N PHE A 492 -4.93 -3.79 -14.86
CA PHE A 492 -6.17 -3.93 -14.11
C PHE A 492 -6.27 -2.89 -13.00
N ILE A 493 -7.49 -2.45 -12.72
CA ILE A 493 -7.82 -1.69 -11.51
C ILE A 493 -9.02 -2.36 -10.85
N THR A 494 -8.83 -2.83 -9.62
CA THR A 494 -9.87 -3.50 -8.83
C THR A 494 -10.12 -2.74 -7.54
N SER A 495 -11.38 -2.45 -7.24
CA SER A 495 -11.79 -1.82 -5.98
C SER A 495 -12.49 -2.81 -5.06
N PHE A 496 -12.11 -2.80 -3.79
CA PHE A 496 -12.80 -3.51 -2.72
C PHE A 496 -13.43 -2.54 -1.72
N GLY A 497 -14.70 -2.78 -1.41
CA GLY A 497 -15.47 -1.94 -0.51
C GLY A 497 -15.02 -2.04 0.95
N GLY A 498 -14.96 -0.89 1.62
CA GLY A 498 -14.76 -0.80 3.06
C GLY A 498 -16.03 -1.20 3.81
N LEU A 499 -16.12 -2.47 4.22
CA LEU A 499 -17.15 -3.09 5.08
C LEU A 499 -18.51 -3.42 4.43
N ALA A 500 -18.76 -4.71 4.20
CA ALA A 500 -20.10 -5.27 4.36
C ALA A 500 -20.22 -5.95 5.73
N ILE A 501 -20.91 -5.33 6.68
CA ILE A 501 -21.40 -6.07 7.86
C ILE A 501 -22.58 -6.90 7.37
N ILE A 502 -22.35 -8.18 7.08
CA ILE A 502 -23.45 -9.11 6.81
C ILE A 502 -24.12 -9.39 8.16
N THR A 503 -25.23 -8.72 8.47
CA THR A 503 -26.09 -9.16 9.56
C THR A 503 -26.70 -10.51 9.19
N PRO A 504 -26.47 -11.59 9.94
CA PRO A 504 -27.03 -12.89 9.60
C PRO A 504 -28.56 -12.82 9.58
N THR A 505 -29.16 -13.14 8.45
CA THR A 505 -30.62 -13.21 8.32
C THR A 505 -31.08 -14.58 8.82
N VAL A 506 -31.58 -14.65 10.06
CA VAL A 506 -32.18 -15.89 10.58
C VAL A 506 -33.53 -16.09 9.89
N THR A 507 -33.59 -17.01 8.92
CA THR A 507 -34.85 -17.43 8.31
C THR A 507 -35.47 -18.53 9.17
N ILE A 508 -36.51 -18.21 9.94
CA ILE A 508 -37.28 -19.21 10.69
C ILE A 508 -38.33 -19.82 9.75
N SER A 509 -38.12 -21.05 9.30
CA SER A 509 -39.14 -21.83 8.58
C SER A 509 -39.95 -22.67 9.57
N GLY A 510 -41.17 -22.23 9.89
CA GLY A 510 -42.10 -23.00 10.71
C GLY A 510 -43.45 -22.32 10.88
N TYR A 511 -44.53 -23.00 10.51
CA TYR A 511 -45.90 -22.54 10.75
C TYR A 511 -46.27 -22.74 12.22
N GLY A 512 -46.25 -21.66 13.01
CA GLY A 512 -46.72 -21.67 14.39
C GLY A 512 -47.09 -20.26 14.87
N TYR A 513 -48.29 -20.11 15.43
CA TYR A 513 -48.79 -18.83 15.95
C TYR A 513 -47.89 -18.28 17.06
N ILE A 514 -47.38 -17.06 16.87
CA ILE A 514 -46.56 -16.34 17.85
C ILE A 514 -47.47 -15.40 18.65
N GLY A 515 -47.63 -15.66 19.96
CA GLY A 515 -48.23 -14.72 20.90
C GLY A 515 -47.16 -13.79 21.47
N PHE A 516 -47.27 -12.49 21.25
CA PHE A 516 -46.39 -11.49 21.86
C PHE A 516 -46.84 -11.20 23.30
N VAL A 517 -45.94 -11.35 24.28
CA VAL A 517 -46.13 -10.84 25.64
C VAL A 517 -45.13 -9.70 25.85
N PHE A 518 -45.64 -8.46 25.93
CA PHE A 518 -44.84 -7.30 26.34
C PHE A 518 -44.72 -7.28 27.87
N LEU A 519 -43.49 -7.35 28.40
CA LEU A 519 -43.18 -7.04 29.78
C LEU A 519 -42.74 -5.57 29.86
N ILE A 520 -43.61 -4.71 30.40
CA ILE A 520 -43.30 -3.32 30.72
C ILE A 520 -42.54 -3.29 32.06
N PRO A 521 -41.38 -2.60 32.19
CA PRO A 521 -40.71 -2.48 33.46
C PRO A 521 -41.46 -1.51 34.38
N LEU A 522 -41.96 -2.00 35.52
CA LEU A 522 -42.50 -1.14 36.58
C LEU A 522 -41.35 -0.47 37.35
N CYS A 523 -41.25 0.85 37.30
CA CYS A 523 -40.44 1.64 38.23
C CYS A 523 -40.99 1.51 39.66
N ALA A 524 -40.16 1.08 40.60
CA ALA A 524 -40.52 1.03 42.02
C ALA A 524 -40.28 2.40 42.69
N PHE A 525 -41.37 3.07 43.11
CA PHE A 525 -41.32 4.21 44.04
C PHE A 525 -41.12 3.71 45.48
N VAL A 526 -40.06 4.17 46.16
CA VAL A 526 -39.85 3.93 47.59
C VAL A 526 -40.58 5.02 48.40
N PHE A 527 -41.69 4.67 49.05
CA PHE A 527 -42.32 5.53 50.06
C PHE A 527 -41.64 5.34 51.43
N ARG A 528 -41.03 6.40 51.96
CA ARG A 528 -40.45 6.46 53.31
C ARG A 528 -41.56 6.70 54.35
N LYS A 529 -41.87 5.69 55.16
CA LYS A 529 -42.83 5.80 56.27
C LYS A 529 -42.14 6.46 57.48
N ARG A 530 -42.47 7.71 57.80
CA ARG A 530 -42.15 8.33 59.11
C ARG A 530 -43.03 7.69 60.19
N ARG A 531 -42.43 7.15 61.25
CA ARG A 531 -43.10 6.97 62.55
C ARG A 531 -42.71 8.16 63.45
N LYS A 532 -43.68 8.61 64.24
CA LYS A 532 -43.61 9.75 65.18
C LYS A 532 -42.46 9.62 66.17
#